data_AF-A0A925C3U3-F1
#
_entry.id   AF-A0A925C3U3-F1
#
_cell.length_a   1.000
_cell.length_b   1.000
_cell.length_c   1.000
_cell.angle_alpha   90.00
_cell.angle_beta   90.00
_cell.angle_gamma   90.00
#
_symmetry.space_group_name_H-M   'P 1'
#
loop_
_entity.id
_entity.type
_entity.pdbx_description
1 polymer ?
#
loop_
_entity_poly.entity_id
_entity_poly.type
_entity_poly.pdbx_seq_one_letter_code
_entity_poly.pdbx_strand_id
1 'polypeptide(L)'
;MSEAHNRRLFGLLKKNETLKLKGYSLAYSQANGIVIDRAGHVHGIWNYAADSYRWVSPGSSEPKFRTEDAKSALLYTVVVLAQD
;
A
#
# COMPACT_ATOMS: atom_id res chain seq x y z
N MET A 1 4.52 12.34 -12.11
CA MET A 1 5.22 12.45 -10.81
C MET A 1 4.71 11.41 -9.80
N SER A 2 3.40 11.32 -9.54
CA SER A 2 2.81 10.31 -8.62
C SER A 2 3.05 8.86 -9.07
N GLU A 3 3.06 8.59 -10.38
CA GLU A 3 3.29 7.24 -10.92
C GLU A 3 4.66 6.66 -10.53
N ALA A 4 5.74 7.43 -10.61
CA ALA A 4 7.07 6.97 -10.24
C ALA A 4 7.14 6.60 -8.75
N HIS A 5 6.53 7.41 -7.88
CA HIS A 5 6.44 7.15 -6.45
C HIS A 5 5.61 5.90 -6.15
N ASN A 6 4.45 5.74 -6.79
CA ASN A 6 3.63 4.55 -6.65
C ASN A 6 4.36 3.30 -7.17
N ARG A 7 5.03 3.35 -8.32
CA ARG A 7 5.84 2.23 -8.83
C ARG A 7 6.98 1.85 -7.89
N ARG A 8 7.63 2.84 -7.27
CA ARG A 8 8.68 2.61 -6.26
C ARG A 8 8.14 1.84 -5.06
N LEU A 9 7.01 2.29 -4.49
CA LEU A 9 6.38 1.60 -3.36
C LEU A 9 5.88 0.20 -3.76
N PHE A 10 5.25 0.07 -4.93
CA PHE A 10 4.78 -1.21 -5.45
C PHE A 10 5.93 -2.23 -5.57
N GLY A 11 7.09 -1.80 -6.08
CA GLY A 11 8.27 -2.65 -6.17
C GLY A 11 8.79 -3.12 -4.80
N LEU A 12 8.73 -2.25 -3.79
CA LEU A 12 9.11 -2.60 -2.42
C LEU A 12 8.13 -3.61 -1.80
N LEU A 13 6.83 -3.35 -1.92
CA LEU A 13 5.77 -4.24 -1.42
C LEU A 13 5.86 -5.61 -2.08
N LYS A 14 6.01 -5.66 -3.42
CA LYS A 14 6.09 -6.92 -4.18
C LYS A 14 7.32 -7.76 -3.83
N LYS A 15 8.41 -7.13 -3.40
CA LYS A 15 9.64 -7.82 -2.97
C LYS A 15 9.63 -8.21 -1.50
N ASN A 16 8.64 -7.79 -0.71
CA ASN A 16 8.59 -8.11 0.71
C ASN A 16 8.14 -9.55 0.95
N GLU A 17 8.99 -10.37 1.55
CA GLU A 17 8.72 -11.79 1.79
C GLU A 17 7.61 -12.02 2.83
N THR A 18 7.47 -11.15 3.83
CA THR A 18 6.39 -11.29 4.83
C THR A 18 5.01 -11.19 4.19
N LEU A 19 4.81 -10.25 3.27
CA LEU A 19 3.54 -10.10 2.55
C LEU A 19 3.24 -11.31 1.68
N LYS A 20 4.26 -11.85 0.98
CA LYS A 20 4.10 -13.06 0.16
C LYS A 20 3.76 -14.28 1.00
N LEU A 21 4.48 -14.52 2.10
CA LEU A 21 4.26 -15.65 3.00
C LEU A 21 2.87 -15.61 3.63
N LYS A 22 2.34 -14.41 3.91
CA LYS A 22 0.97 -14.21 4.39
C LYS A 22 -0.11 -14.29 3.30
N GLY A 23 0.28 -14.50 2.04
CA GLY A 23 -0.65 -14.67 0.92
C GLY A 23 -1.29 -13.37 0.40
N TYR A 24 -0.69 -12.20 0.68
CA TYR A 24 -1.17 -10.94 0.12
C TYR A 24 -0.84 -10.82 -1.35
N SER A 25 -1.82 -10.37 -2.13
CA SER A 25 -1.68 -9.98 -3.52
C SER A 25 -1.68 -8.45 -3.66
N LEU A 26 -1.02 -7.96 -4.70
CA LEU A 26 -0.85 -6.53 -4.96
C LEU A 26 -1.29 -6.22 -6.38
N ALA A 27 -2.20 -5.27 -6.52
CA ALA A 27 -2.61 -4.73 -7.83
C ALA A 27 -2.26 -3.24 -7.89
N TYR A 28 -1.80 -2.79 -9.05
CA TYR A 28 -1.55 -1.37 -9.31
C TYR A 28 -2.56 -0.85 -10.34
N SER A 29 -3.21 0.26 -10.01
CA SER A 29 -4.10 1.01 -10.90
C SER A 29 -3.70 2.48 -10.87
N GLN A 30 -3.66 3.13 -12.03
CA GLN A 30 -3.42 4.58 -12.09
C GLN A 30 -4.53 5.39 -11.41
N ALA A 31 -5.77 4.89 -11.41
CA ALA A 31 -6.91 5.55 -10.78
C ALA A 31 -6.95 5.35 -9.25
N ASN A 32 -6.60 4.14 -8.80
CA ASN A 32 -6.82 3.72 -7.41
C ASN A 32 -5.53 3.55 -6.59
N GLY A 33 -4.36 3.73 -7.20
CA GLY A 33 -3.07 3.51 -6.55
C GLY A 33 -2.71 2.03 -6.43
N ILE A 34 -2.12 1.63 -5.31
CA ILE A 34 -1.71 0.25 -5.02
C ILE A 34 -2.74 -0.37 -4.09
N VAL A 35 -3.46 -1.37 -4.58
CA VAL A 35 -4.44 -2.15 -3.81
C VAL A 35 -3.72 -3.35 -3.22
N ILE A 36 -3.93 -3.56 -1.92
CA ILE A 36 -3.46 -4.74 -1.19
C ILE A 36 -4.66 -5.61 -0.86
N ASP A 37 -4.64 -6.84 -1.35
CA ASP A 37 -5.71 -7.81 -1.26
C ASP A 37 -5.22 -9.11 -0.63
N ARG A 38 -6.10 -9.81 0.08
CA ARG A 38 -5.90 -11.21 0.48
C ARG A 38 -7.21 -11.95 0.32
N ALA A 39 -7.19 -13.03 -0.47
CA ALA A 39 -8.36 -13.87 -0.71
C ALA A 39 -9.61 -13.10 -1.19
N GLY A 40 -9.42 -12.09 -2.06
CA GLY A 40 -10.52 -11.29 -2.63
C GLY A 40 -11.05 -10.19 -1.72
N HIS A 41 -10.42 -9.98 -0.56
CA HIS A 41 -10.72 -8.86 0.33
C HIS A 41 -9.61 -7.82 0.28
N VAL A 42 -9.97 -6.58 -0.04
CA VAL A 42 -9.06 -5.43 0.06
C VAL A 42 -8.79 -5.16 1.54
N HIS A 43 -7.52 -5.05 1.93
CA HIS A 43 -7.09 -4.69 3.29
C HIS A 43 -6.56 -3.25 3.36
N GLY A 44 -6.14 -2.68 2.23
CA GLY A 44 -5.74 -1.29 2.18
C GLY A 44 -5.32 -0.84 0.81
N ILE A 45 -5.29 0.48 0.66
CA ILE A 45 -4.97 1.14 -0.59
C ILE A 45 -3.92 2.21 -0.31
N TRP A 46 -2.81 2.17 -1.03
CA TRP A 46 -1.83 3.24 -1.06
C TRP A 46 -2.04 4.13 -2.28
N ASN A 47 -2.02 5.44 -2.09
CA ASN A 47 -1.88 6.38 -3.21
C ASN A 47 -0.86 7.47 -2.87
N TYR A 48 -0.16 7.99 -3.87
CA TYR A 48 0.76 9.10 -3.73
C TYR A 48 0.12 10.39 -4.26
N ALA A 49 -0.14 11.33 -3.36
CA ALA A 49 -0.78 12.61 -3.68
C ALA A 49 -0.34 13.72 -2.70
N ALA A 50 -0.19 14.94 -3.22
CA ALA A 50 0.42 16.08 -2.51
C ALA A 50 1.66 15.65 -1.72
N ASP A 51 2.64 15.15 -2.47
CA ASP A 51 3.99 14.78 -2.03
C ASP A 51 4.11 13.73 -0.92
N SER A 52 3.04 12.98 -0.66
CA SER A 52 3.01 11.92 0.35
C SER A 52 2.29 10.66 -0.12
N TYR A 53 2.77 9.52 0.34
CA TYR A 53 2.05 8.25 0.36
C TYR A 53 0.94 8.31 1.40
N ARG A 54 -0.26 7.87 1.03
CA ARG A 54 -1.46 7.90 1.85
C ARG A 54 -2.07 6.50 1.90
N TRP A 55 -2.22 5.96 3.12
CA TRP A 55 -2.88 4.69 3.35
C TRP A 55 -4.35 4.92 3.65
N VAL A 56 -5.21 4.30 2.87
CA VAL A 56 -6.67 4.35 3.04
C VAL A 56 -7.17 2.94 3.35
N SER A 57 -7.99 2.82 4.40
CA SER A 57 -8.67 1.57 4.70
C SER A 57 -9.83 1.31 3.72
N PRO A 58 -10.18 0.04 3.48
CA PRO A 58 -11.35 -0.31 2.68
C PRO A 58 -12.60 0.42 3.18
N GLY A 59 -13.39 0.98 2.27
CA GLY A 59 -14.63 1.71 2.59
C GLY A 59 -14.44 3.11 3.18
N SER A 60 -13.21 3.59 3.35
CA SER A 60 -12.93 4.96 3.77
C SER A 60 -12.41 5.80 2.60
N SER A 61 -12.69 7.10 2.60
CA SER A 61 -12.04 8.09 1.74
C SER A 61 -10.93 8.85 2.46
N GLU A 62 -10.83 8.71 3.79
CA GLU A 62 -9.86 9.42 4.61
C GLU A 62 -8.62 8.57 4.84
N PRO A 63 -7.41 9.13 4.64
CA PRO A 63 -6.19 8.39 4.86
C PRO A 63 -5.92 8.28 6.37
N LYS A 64 -5.79 7.04 6.85
CA LYS A 64 -5.44 6.74 8.25
C LYS A 64 -3.96 6.99 8.56
N PHE A 65 -3.11 6.97 7.54
CA PHE A 65 -1.69 7.21 7.69
C PHE A 65 -1.12 7.90 6.46
N ARG A 66 -0.11 8.75 6.68
CA ARG A 66 0.58 9.52 5.64
C ARG A 66 2.09 9.48 5.89
N THR A 67 2.88 9.39 4.83
CA THR A 67 4.35 9.49 4.90
C THR A 67 4.93 9.91 3.57
N GLU A 68 6.06 10.63 3.57
CA GLU A 68 6.76 11.03 2.34
C GLU A 68 7.71 9.92 1.83
N ASP A 69 8.02 8.93 2.67
CA ASP A 69 9.02 7.91 2.38
C ASP A 69 8.39 6.53 2.08
N ALA A 70 8.89 5.89 1.01
CA ALA A 70 8.38 4.60 0.54
C ALA A 70 8.73 3.44 1.50
N LYS A 71 9.85 3.53 2.25
CA LYS A 71 10.21 2.48 3.23
C LYS A 71 9.33 2.58 4.46
N SER A 72 9.02 3.79 4.92
CA SER A 72 8.03 4.03 5.97
C SER A 72 6.64 3.50 5.58
N ALA A 73 6.22 3.71 4.33
CA ALA A 73 4.97 3.14 3.82
C ALA A 73 4.99 1.59 3.82
N LEU A 74 6.09 0.97 3.38
CA LEU A 74 6.27 -0.48 3.47
C LEU A 74 6.20 -0.98 4.93
N LEU A 75 6.93 -0.35 5.84
CA LEU A 75 6.97 -0.74 7.25
C LEU A 75 5.57 -0.67 7.88
N TYR A 76 4.87 0.45 7.67
CA TYR A 76 3.50 0.62 8.13
C TYR A 76 2.59 -0.49 7.60
N THR A 77 2.71 -0.82 6.31
CA THR A 77 1.93 -1.90 5.69
C THR A 77 2.15 -3.24 6.39
N VAL A 78 3.41 -3.62 6.61
CA VAL A 78 3.74 -4.90 7.25
C VAL A 78 3.21 -4.93 8.69
N VAL A 79 3.32 -3.83 9.43
CA VAL A 79 2.84 -3.74 10.82
C VAL A 79 1.32 -3.84 10.89
N VAL A 80 0.59 -3.10 10.06
CA VAL A 80 -0.88 -3.13 10.05
C VAL A 80 -1.41 -4.50 9.66
N LEU A 81 -0.84 -5.11 8.61
CA LEU A 81 -1.24 -6.44 8.14
C LEU A 81 -0.65 -7.58 9.00
N ALA A 82 0.22 -7.27 9.97
CA ALA A 82 0.65 -8.22 10.97
C ALA A 82 -0.41 -8.41 12.07
N GLN A 83 -1.20 -7.38 12.35
CA GLN A 83 -2.25 -7.35 13.39
C GLN A 83 -3.61 -7.91 12.90
N ASP A 84 -3.75 -8.09 11.59
CA ASP A 84 -4.90 -8.68 10.87
C ASP A 84 -4.71 -10.20 10.69
#